data_AF-A0A8B6CQ84-F1
#
_entry.id   AF-A0A8B6CQ84-F1
#
_cell.length_a   1.000
_cell.length_b   1.000
_cell.length_c   1.000
_cell.angle_alpha   90.00
_cell.angle_beta   90.00
_cell.angle_gamma   90.00
#
_symmetry.space_group_name_H-M   'P 1'
#
loop_
_entity.id
_entity.type
_entity.pdbx_description
1 polymer ?
#
loop_
_entity_poly.entity_id
_entity_poly.type
_entity_poly.pdbx_seq_one_letter_code
_entity_poly.pdbx_strand_id
1 'polypeptide(L)'
;MVLFDNPIDRQPVATLARQMYPGRSEHFLRQFDEATRRRHGYLLVDVKPETPETERLRTNVLTGAGEEEETTQTEETTTNDLIACEECGLVFVHRRGLEEHACSREEEERISKARRLDSSEDTSEYDTDEDILPMSDAELEEALEGLPVDVRCAEELPADISHRPMTYVVNTDTCDGPGKHWVAFHFPSTGPAEFFDSLGRSPEYYHRRFRNVLIANGPQYRFSTTQVQPGSSDTCGLYCVHFVKMRYRNISMEDIVKDFSPSDLMSNDDKLLALYE
;
A
#
# COMPACT_ATOMS: atom_id res chain seq x y z
N MET A 1 -19.91 29.33 -3.39
CA MET A 1 -19.30 29.24 -2.04
C MET A 1 -17.96 28.53 -2.16
N VAL A 2 -16.92 28.95 -1.44
CA VAL A 2 -15.58 28.33 -1.51
C VAL A 2 -15.28 27.67 -0.17
N LEU A 3 -14.82 26.42 -0.21
CA LEU A 3 -14.47 25.62 0.96
C LEU A 3 -12.97 25.33 0.97
N PHE A 4 -12.31 25.66 2.08
CA PHE A 4 -10.90 25.37 2.33
C PHE A 4 -10.77 24.30 3.40
N ASP A 5 -9.62 23.61 3.43
CA ASP A 5 -9.34 22.64 4.48
C ASP A 5 -9.04 23.34 5.81
N ASN A 6 -9.96 23.20 6.76
CA ASN A 6 -9.74 23.60 8.15
C ASN A 6 -9.36 22.35 8.96
N PRO A 7 -8.09 22.22 9.39
CA PRO A 7 -7.61 21.03 10.10
C PRO A 7 -8.21 20.88 11.51
N ILE A 8 -8.83 21.93 12.06
CA ILE A 8 -9.43 21.93 13.39
C ILE A 8 -10.84 21.32 13.37
N ASP A 9 -11.63 21.59 12.31
CA ASP A 9 -13.02 21.16 12.27
C ASP A 9 -13.52 20.97 10.82
N ARG A 10 -13.84 19.71 10.49
CA ARG A 10 -14.44 19.30 9.21
C ARG A 10 -15.96 19.07 9.31
N GLN A 11 -16.58 19.18 10.49
CA GLN A 11 -18.02 18.98 10.64
C GLN A 11 -18.89 19.91 9.78
N PRO A 12 -18.54 21.20 9.56
CA PRO A 12 -19.30 22.07 8.67
C PRO A 12 -19.36 21.53 7.23
N VAL A 13 -18.24 21.01 6.71
CA VAL A 13 -18.14 20.44 5.36
C VAL A 13 -18.97 19.15 5.25
N ALA A 14 -18.85 18.26 6.24
CA ALA A 14 -19.62 17.02 6.28
C ALA A 14 -21.13 17.24 6.47
N THR A 15 -21.54 18.31 7.16
CA THR A 15 -22.94 18.68 7.33
C THR A 15 -23.51 19.23 6.03
N LEU A 16 -22.78 20.13 5.37
CA LEU A 16 -23.15 20.65 4.06
C LEU A 16 -23.26 19.54 3.00
N ALA A 17 -22.31 18.60 2.97
CA ALA A 17 -22.32 17.47 2.04
C ALA A 17 -23.61 16.63 2.18
N ARG A 18 -24.06 16.36 3.42
CA ARG A 18 -25.30 15.62 3.68
C ARG A 18 -26.55 16.39 3.31
N GLN A 19 -26.53 17.72 3.45
CA GLN A 19 -27.66 18.57 3.06
C GLN A 19 -27.79 18.72 1.54
N MET A 20 -26.67 18.85 0.82
CA MET A 20 -26.65 19.03 -0.63
C MET A 20 -26.77 17.71 -1.39
N TYR A 21 -26.22 16.60 -0.85
CA TYR A 21 -26.23 15.28 -1.47
C TYR A 21 -26.73 14.20 -0.49
N PRO A 22 -28.02 14.18 -0.12
CA PRO A 22 -28.58 13.17 0.78
C PRO A 22 -28.34 11.75 0.21
N GLY A 23 -27.76 10.85 1.02
CA GLY A 23 -27.42 9.48 0.61
C GLY A 23 -26.23 9.34 -0.33
N ARG A 24 -25.60 10.46 -0.76
CA ARG A 24 -24.42 10.48 -1.64
C ARG A 24 -23.37 11.49 -1.18
N SER A 25 -23.29 11.75 0.12
CA SER A 25 -22.36 12.74 0.70
C SER A 25 -20.89 12.39 0.49
N GLU A 26 -20.57 11.11 0.30
CA GLU A 26 -19.20 10.64 0.02
C GLU A 26 -18.63 11.20 -1.29
N HIS A 27 -19.47 11.37 -2.32
CA HIS A 27 -19.06 11.97 -3.58
C HIS A 27 -18.54 13.41 -3.37
N PHE A 28 -19.28 14.21 -2.60
CA PHE A 28 -18.90 15.58 -2.26
C PHE A 28 -17.61 15.61 -1.43
N LEU A 29 -17.50 14.76 -0.41
CA LEU A 29 -16.32 14.71 0.46
C LEU A 29 -15.07 14.27 -0.29
N ARG A 30 -15.19 13.28 -1.19
CA ARG A 30 -14.10 12.85 -2.05
C ARG A 30 -13.58 13.99 -2.92
N GLN A 31 -14.49 14.76 -3.52
CA GLN A 31 -14.10 15.92 -4.34
C GLN A 31 -13.53 17.06 -3.49
N PHE A 32 -14.01 17.26 -2.27
CA PHE A 32 -13.40 18.21 -1.33
C PHE A 32 -11.98 17.80 -0.94
N ASP A 33 -11.77 16.53 -0.58
CA ASP A 33 -10.46 16.00 -0.20
C ASP A 33 -9.47 16.07 -1.38
N GLU A 34 -9.94 15.76 -2.59
CA GLU A 34 -9.15 15.90 -3.82
C GLU A 34 -8.80 17.37 -4.12
N ALA A 35 -9.74 18.28 -3.90
CA ALA A 35 -9.56 19.72 -4.09
C ALA A 35 -8.53 20.31 -3.13
N THR A 36 -8.58 19.90 -1.86
CA THR A 36 -7.72 20.44 -0.80
C THR A 36 -6.43 19.66 -0.57
N ARG A 37 -6.23 18.53 -1.27
CA ARG A 37 -4.95 17.78 -1.28
C ARG A 37 -3.79 18.62 -1.80
N ARG A 38 -4.06 19.62 -2.65
CA ARG A 38 -3.07 20.60 -3.12
C ARG A 38 -2.86 21.69 -2.06
N ARG A 39 -1.63 22.21 -1.89
CA ARG A 39 -1.38 23.35 -0.98
C ARG A 39 -2.25 24.55 -1.40
N HIS A 40 -2.96 25.15 -0.45
CA HIS A 40 -3.95 26.22 -0.68
C HIS A 40 -5.12 25.83 -1.60
N GLY A 41 -5.34 24.51 -1.78
CA GLY A 41 -6.45 23.97 -2.54
C GLY A 41 -7.80 24.29 -1.90
N TYR A 42 -8.81 24.46 -2.75
CA TYR A 42 -10.17 24.76 -2.33
C TYR A 42 -11.18 24.10 -3.27
N LEU A 43 -12.36 23.79 -2.72
CA LEU A 43 -13.50 23.37 -3.50
C LEU A 43 -14.47 24.54 -3.68
N LEU A 44 -14.74 24.91 -4.92
CA LEU A 44 -15.81 25.84 -5.27
C LEU A 44 -17.11 25.05 -5.43
N VAL A 45 -18.10 25.39 -4.62
CA VAL A 45 -19.46 24.85 -4.67
C VAL A 45 -20.38 25.91 -5.26
N ASP A 46 -20.91 25.66 -6.45
CA ASP A 46 -21.89 26.53 -7.08
C ASP A 46 -23.31 26.17 -6.60
N VAL A 47 -23.99 27.10 -5.96
CA VAL A 47 -25.31 26.86 -5.32
C VAL A 47 -26.45 27.40 -6.19
N LYS A 48 -26.18 27.85 -7.41
CA LYS A 48 -27.24 28.31 -8.32
C LYS A 48 -28.17 27.16 -8.71
N PRO A 49 -29.50 27.38 -8.75
CA PRO A 49 -30.46 26.36 -9.13
C PRO A 49 -30.22 25.81 -10.56
N GLU A 50 -29.74 26.66 -11.47
CA GLU A 50 -29.59 26.33 -12.89
C GLU A 50 -28.28 25.60 -13.23
N THR A 51 -27.34 25.49 -12.29
CA THR A 51 -26.05 24.83 -12.54
C THR A 51 -26.22 23.30 -12.60
N PRO A 52 -25.76 22.62 -13.69
CA PRO A 52 -25.80 21.17 -13.80
C PRO A 52 -25.04 20.47 -12.66
N GLU A 53 -25.50 19.29 -12.23
CA GLU A 53 -24.93 18.56 -11.08
C GLU A 53 -23.44 18.21 -11.26
N THR A 54 -23.02 17.87 -12.48
CA THR A 54 -21.64 17.55 -12.86
C THR A 54 -20.69 18.74 -12.76
N GLU A 55 -21.22 19.96 -12.81
CA GLU A 55 -20.45 21.20 -12.82
C GLU A 55 -20.52 21.97 -11.51
N ARG A 56 -21.25 21.43 -10.53
CA ARG A 56 -21.56 22.09 -9.26
C ARG A 56 -20.37 22.16 -8.30
N LEU A 57 -19.43 21.23 -8.44
CA LEU A 57 -18.24 21.09 -7.59
C LEU A 57 -17.00 21.24 -8.48
N ARG A 58 -16.23 22.32 -8.29
CA ARG A 58 -15.09 22.68 -9.14
C ARG A 58 -13.85 23.06 -8.34
N THR A 59 -12.68 22.84 -8.92
CA THR A 59 -11.38 23.20 -8.34
C THR A 59 -10.57 24.00 -9.35
N ASN A 60 -9.58 24.79 -8.90
CA ASN A 60 -8.61 25.49 -9.77
C ASN A 60 -9.22 26.53 -10.74
N VAL A 61 -10.39 27.07 -10.42
CA VAL A 61 -11.07 28.08 -11.25
C VAL A 61 -10.33 29.44 -11.23
N LEU A 62 -9.47 29.66 -10.22
CA LEU A 62 -8.69 30.90 -10.04
C LEU A 62 -7.23 30.79 -10.52
N THR A 63 -6.75 29.62 -10.94
CA THR A 63 -5.37 29.44 -11.42
C THR A 63 -5.32 29.58 -12.93
N GLY A 64 -5.22 30.82 -13.39
CA GLY A 64 -4.95 31.14 -14.79
C GLY A 64 -4.23 32.48 -14.87
N ALA A 65 -2.90 32.44 -14.95
CA ALA A 65 -1.98 33.42 -15.58
C ALA A 65 -0.56 33.26 -14.99
N GLY A 66 0.42 32.92 -15.85
CA GLY A 66 1.84 33.13 -15.57
C GLY A 66 2.71 31.88 -15.66
N GLU A 67 3.28 31.68 -16.84
CA GLU A 67 4.36 30.74 -17.16
C GLU A 67 5.71 31.14 -16.51
N GLU A 68 6.52 30.11 -16.25
CA GLU A 68 8.00 29.99 -16.38
C GLU A 68 8.95 31.06 -15.80
N GLU A 69 9.92 30.62 -14.97
CA GLU A 69 11.35 30.52 -15.35
C GLU A 69 12.20 29.93 -14.20
N GLU A 70 13.16 29.08 -14.58
CA GLU A 70 14.14 28.39 -13.73
C GLU A 70 15.14 29.32 -13.03
N THR A 71 15.61 28.92 -11.84
CA THR A 71 17.05 28.99 -11.54
C THR A 71 17.43 28.04 -10.40
N THR A 72 18.46 27.25 -10.65
CA THR A 72 19.03 26.19 -9.79
C THR A 72 19.62 26.75 -8.48
N GLN A 73 19.28 26.12 -7.36
CA GLN A 73 20.18 25.88 -6.22
C GLN A 73 19.63 24.79 -5.27
N THR A 74 20.48 23.79 -5.01
CA THR A 74 20.50 22.74 -3.96
C THR A 74 19.36 22.65 -2.95
N GLU A 75 18.60 21.53 -2.98
CA GLU A 75 18.26 20.59 -1.87
C GLU A 75 17.18 19.59 -2.36
N GLU A 76 17.21 18.37 -1.81
CA GLU A 76 16.13 17.36 -1.71
C GLU A 76 15.27 16.97 -2.95
N THR A 77 15.38 15.66 -3.28
CA THR A 77 14.39 14.75 -3.90
C THR A 77 13.34 15.31 -4.87
N THR A 78 13.46 14.96 -6.15
CA THR A 78 12.38 15.09 -7.14
C THR A 78 12.37 13.90 -8.10
N THR A 79 11.33 13.07 -8.05
CA THR A 79 10.95 12.14 -9.12
C THR A 79 9.62 12.60 -9.74
N ASN A 80 9.68 13.74 -10.43
CA ASN A 80 8.67 14.12 -11.42
C ASN A 80 9.05 13.44 -12.73
N ASP A 81 8.34 12.37 -13.04
CA ASP A 81 7.89 11.95 -14.37
C ASP A 81 7.39 10.51 -14.22
N LEU A 82 6.35 10.40 -13.40
CA LEU A 82 5.71 9.16 -13.04
C LEU A 82 4.62 8.89 -14.09
N ILE A 83 4.85 7.88 -14.92
CA ILE A 83 3.96 7.48 -16.01
C ILE A 83 3.10 6.34 -15.49
N ALA A 84 1.78 6.50 -15.52
CA ALA A 84 0.85 5.49 -15.04
C ALA A 84 0.38 4.58 -16.19
N CYS A 85 0.30 3.28 -15.94
CA CYS A 85 -0.43 2.37 -16.82
C CYS A 85 -1.92 2.72 -16.76
N GLU A 86 -2.52 3.03 -17.90
CA GLU A 86 -3.92 3.48 -17.99
C GLU A 86 -4.94 2.35 -17.67
N GLU A 87 -4.51 1.08 -17.66
CA GLU A 87 -5.39 -0.07 -17.41
C GLU A 87 -5.39 -0.57 -15.96
N CYS A 88 -4.24 -0.51 -15.27
CA CYS A 88 -4.08 -1.00 -13.90
C CYS A 88 -3.69 0.08 -12.87
N GLY A 89 -3.28 1.27 -13.33
CA GLY A 89 -2.94 2.41 -12.47
C GLY A 89 -1.60 2.32 -11.75
N LEU A 90 -0.76 1.31 -12.04
CA LEU A 90 0.63 1.23 -11.57
C LEU A 90 1.48 2.34 -12.18
N VAL A 91 2.35 2.93 -11.38
CA VAL A 91 3.07 4.16 -11.72
C VAL A 91 4.56 3.89 -11.82
N PHE A 92 5.15 4.24 -12.96
CA PHE A 92 6.53 3.93 -13.34
C PHE A 92 7.37 5.18 -13.49
N VAL A 93 8.62 5.12 -13.07
CA VAL A 93 9.57 6.25 -13.13
C VAL A 93 10.06 6.52 -14.56
N HIS A 94 9.98 5.53 -15.47
CA HIS A 94 10.43 5.66 -16.86
C HIS A 94 9.52 4.89 -17.84
N ARG A 95 9.40 5.38 -19.09
CA ARG A 95 8.57 4.78 -20.17
C ARG A 95 8.94 3.33 -20.50
N ARG A 96 10.23 2.96 -20.39
CA ARG A 96 10.69 1.58 -20.60
C ARG A 96 10.07 0.59 -19.60
N GLY A 97 9.85 1.02 -18.36
CA GLY A 97 9.17 0.21 -17.34
C GLY A 97 7.68 0.03 -17.60
N LEU A 98 7.04 0.96 -18.32
CA LEU A 98 5.69 0.79 -18.84
C LEU A 98 5.65 -0.14 -20.06
N GLU A 99 6.69 -0.16 -20.90
CA GLU A 99 6.78 -1.00 -22.11
C GLU A 99 7.13 -2.49 -21.80
N GLU A 100 7.86 -2.75 -20.72
CA GLU A 100 8.17 -4.09 -20.21
C GLU A 100 7.07 -4.62 -19.26
N HIS A 101 6.09 -3.78 -18.87
CA HIS A 101 4.96 -4.13 -18.03
C HIS A 101 3.88 -4.89 -18.82
N ALA A 102 3.76 -6.21 -18.58
CA ALA A 102 2.63 -7.00 -19.03
C ALA A 102 1.42 -6.77 -18.11
N CYS A 103 0.32 -6.23 -18.63
CA CYS A 103 -0.90 -5.93 -17.87
C CYS A 103 -1.73 -7.21 -17.66
N SER A 104 -1.95 -7.61 -16.40
CA SER A 104 -2.58 -8.89 -16.02
C SER A 104 -4.06 -9.05 -16.41
N ARG A 105 -4.71 -8.01 -16.98
CA ARG A 105 -6.13 -8.10 -17.36
C ARG A 105 -6.38 -8.98 -18.60
N GLU A 106 -5.41 -9.11 -19.50
CA GLU A 106 -5.52 -10.07 -20.61
C GLU A 106 -5.15 -11.50 -20.18
N GLU A 107 -4.31 -11.67 -19.16
CA GLU A 107 -3.91 -12.98 -18.62
C GLU A 107 -5.04 -13.59 -17.75
N GLU A 108 -5.72 -12.79 -16.91
CA GLU A 108 -6.83 -13.22 -16.05
C GLU A 108 -8.08 -13.65 -16.86
N GLU A 109 -8.40 -12.95 -17.97
CA GLU A 109 -9.45 -13.38 -18.90
C GLU A 109 -9.06 -14.61 -19.72
N ARG A 110 -7.77 -14.78 -20.07
CA ARG A 110 -7.28 -15.99 -20.74
C ARG A 110 -7.28 -17.21 -19.81
N ILE A 111 -6.86 -17.06 -18.54
CA ILE A 111 -6.84 -18.11 -17.51
C ILE A 111 -8.27 -18.56 -17.17
N SER A 112 -9.21 -17.61 -17.01
CA SER A 112 -10.61 -17.92 -16.73
C SER A 112 -11.36 -18.53 -17.93
N LYS A 113 -10.95 -18.22 -19.16
CA LYS A 113 -11.50 -18.80 -20.40
C LYS A 113 -10.87 -20.14 -20.76
N ALA A 114 -9.58 -20.35 -20.46
CA ALA A 114 -8.89 -21.64 -20.58
C ALA A 114 -9.50 -22.69 -19.62
N ARG A 115 -9.83 -22.30 -18.38
CA ARG A 115 -10.51 -23.16 -17.39
C ARG A 115 -11.92 -23.66 -17.77
N ARG A 116 -12.57 -23.08 -18.80
CA ARG A 116 -13.91 -23.50 -19.26
C ARG A 116 -13.91 -24.37 -20.52
N LEU A 117 -12.76 -24.53 -21.18
CA LEU A 117 -12.66 -25.24 -22.46
C LEU A 117 -12.03 -26.64 -22.36
N ASP A 118 -11.49 -27.03 -21.20
CA ASP A 118 -10.74 -28.29 -21.07
C ASP A 118 -11.57 -29.42 -20.43
N SER A 119 -12.73 -29.72 -21.03
CA SER A 119 -13.50 -30.93 -20.74
C SER A 119 -13.62 -31.81 -21.98
N SER A 120 -12.51 -32.19 -22.60
CA SER A 120 -12.44 -33.38 -23.47
C SER A 120 -11.02 -33.62 -23.98
N GLU A 121 -10.41 -34.74 -23.55
CA GLU A 121 -9.37 -35.56 -24.23
C GLU A 121 -8.01 -34.85 -24.46
N ASP A 122 -6.81 -35.35 -24.12
CA ASP A 122 -6.23 -36.69 -24.10
C ASP A 122 -4.85 -36.60 -23.39
N THR A 123 -4.36 -37.72 -22.85
CA THR A 123 -3.18 -37.85 -21.97
C THR A 123 -1.83 -37.65 -22.66
N SER A 124 -0.93 -36.79 -22.11
CA SER A 124 0.52 -37.09 -22.03
C SER A 124 1.33 -36.07 -21.21
N GLU A 125 2.04 -36.60 -20.21
CA GLU A 125 3.30 -36.16 -19.59
C GLU A 125 3.36 -34.85 -18.78
N TYR A 126 3.88 -35.01 -17.56
CA TYR A 126 3.80 -34.14 -16.40
C TYR A 126 4.95 -33.13 -16.34
N ASP A 127 4.64 -31.88 -16.00
CA ASP A 127 5.47 -31.06 -15.10
C ASP A 127 4.48 -30.33 -14.17
N THR A 128 4.47 -30.70 -12.89
CA THR A 128 3.65 -30.05 -11.87
C THR A 128 4.46 -28.88 -11.33
N ASP A 129 4.24 -27.67 -11.85
CA ASP A 129 4.60 -26.46 -11.13
C ASP A 129 3.82 -26.48 -9.81
N GLU A 130 4.51 -26.71 -8.69
CA GLU A 130 3.93 -26.55 -7.35
C GLU A 130 3.55 -25.08 -7.21
N ASP A 131 2.26 -24.78 -7.26
CA ASP A 131 1.74 -23.45 -6.93
C ASP A 131 2.23 -23.10 -5.51
N ILE A 132 3.21 -22.20 -5.39
CA ILE A 132 3.72 -21.72 -4.10
C ILE A 132 2.58 -20.96 -3.44
N LEU A 133 1.88 -21.63 -2.52
CA LEU A 133 0.77 -21.04 -1.78
C LEU A 133 1.30 -20.00 -0.78
N PRO A 134 0.49 -18.97 -0.48
CA PRO A 134 0.83 -18.01 0.56
C PRO A 134 0.97 -18.71 1.91
N MET A 135 1.99 -18.32 2.68
CA MET A 135 2.23 -18.87 4.01
C MET A 135 0.99 -18.70 4.90
N SER A 136 0.63 -19.78 5.58
CA SER A 136 -0.37 -19.82 6.63
C SER A 136 0.16 -19.28 7.96
N ASP A 137 -0.75 -18.93 8.88
CA ASP A 137 -0.43 -18.51 10.24
C ASP A 137 0.49 -19.53 10.94
N ALA A 138 0.19 -20.82 10.80
CA ALA A 138 0.96 -21.90 11.42
C ALA A 138 2.40 -21.98 10.90
N GLU A 139 2.62 -21.79 9.60
CA GLU A 139 3.96 -21.78 9.00
C GLU A 139 4.77 -20.55 9.43
N LEU A 140 4.11 -19.40 9.59
CA LEU A 140 4.74 -18.18 10.12
C LEU A 140 5.13 -18.35 11.59
N GLU A 141 4.25 -18.93 12.40
CA GLU A 141 4.51 -19.23 13.81
C GLU A 141 5.67 -20.22 13.98
N GLU A 142 5.69 -21.30 13.20
CA GLU A 142 6.78 -22.28 13.19
C GLU A 142 8.10 -21.63 12.75
N ALA A 143 8.09 -20.86 11.66
CA ALA A 143 9.29 -20.23 11.13
C ALA A 143 9.90 -19.19 12.09
N LEU A 144 9.10 -18.63 13.02
CA LEU A 144 9.48 -17.59 13.97
C LEU A 144 9.52 -18.07 15.43
N GLU A 145 9.48 -19.38 15.65
CA GLU A 145 9.51 -19.98 16.98
C GLU A 145 10.73 -19.48 17.79
N GLY A 146 10.49 -19.12 19.05
CA GLY A 146 11.52 -18.66 19.98
C GLY A 146 11.85 -17.16 19.90
N LEU A 147 11.27 -16.41 18.96
CA LEU A 147 11.33 -14.95 18.93
C LEU A 147 10.08 -14.33 19.57
N PRO A 148 10.16 -13.10 20.14
CA PRO A 148 8.99 -12.41 20.69
C PRO A 148 8.14 -11.81 19.56
N VAL A 149 7.42 -12.71 18.87
CA VAL A 149 6.57 -12.44 17.71
C VAL A 149 5.16 -12.97 17.99
N ASP A 150 4.15 -12.24 17.51
CA ASP A 150 2.74 -12.66 17.54
C ASP A 150 2.16 -12.55 16.11
N VAL A 151 1.54 -13.61 15.59
CA VAL A 151 0.95 -13.65 14.24
C VAL A 151 -0.56 -13.45 14.35
N ARG A 152 -1.11 -12.42 13.70
CA ARG A 152 -2.52 -12.03 13.90
C ARG A 152 -3.16 -11.39 12.66
N CYS A 153 -4.47 -11.18 12.70
CA CYS A 153 -5.17 -10.32 11.75
C CYS A 153 -5.13 -8.83 12.15
N ALA A 154 -5.47 -7.95 11.21
CA ALA A 154 -5.45 -6.50 11.36
C ALA A 154 -6.27 -5.95 12.56
N GLU A 155 -7.40 -6.59 12.89
CA GLU A 155 -8.31 -6.11 13.94
C GLU A 155 -7.81 -6.44 15.36
N GLU A 156 -6.94 -7.44 15.48
CA GLU A 156 -6.40 -7.91 16.75
C GLU A 156 -5.09 -7.22 17.13
N LEU A 157 -4.49 -6.43 16.23
CA LEU A 157 -3.26 -5.68 16.51
C LEU A 157 -3.46 -4.73 17.72
N PRO A 158 -2.78 -4.95 18.87
CA PRO A 158 -3.00 -4.15 20.07
C PRO A 158 -2.65 -2.68 19.86
N ALA A 159 -3.40 -1.79 20.52
CA ALA A 159 -3.20 -0.35 20.42
C ALA A 159 -1.98 0.15 21.21
N ASP A 160 -1.63 -0.51 22.31
CA ASP A 160 -0.51 -0.17 23.19
C ASP A 160 0.39 -1.39 23.40
N ILE A 161 1.70 -1.20 23.26
CA ILE A 161 2.71 -2.26 23.28
C ILE A 161 3.58 -2.09 24.52
N SER A 162 3.13 -2.73 25.61
CA SER A 162 3.72 -2.61 26.94
C SER A 162 5.05 -3.35 27.11
N HIS A 163 5.30 -4.39 26.30
CA HIS A 163 6.52 -5.20 26.36
C HIS A 163 7.31 -5.04 25.06
N ARG A 164 8.61 -4.75 25.20
CA ARG A 164 9.53 -4.55 24.08
C ARG A 164 10.86 -5.30 24.34
N PRO A 165 11.51 -5.84 23.30
CA PRO A 165 11.12 -5.76 21.89
C PRO A 165 9.96 -6.72 21.58
N MET A 166 9.07 -6.32 20.69
CA MET A 166 7.92 -7.12 20.27
C MET A 166 7.66 -6.92 18.78
N THR A 167 7.30 -7.99 18.10
CA THR A 167 6.97 -7.93 16.67
C THR A 167 5.61 -8.56 16.43
N TYR A 168 4.83 -7.98 15.52
CA TYR A 168 3.56 -8.55 15.06
C TYR A 168 3.66 -8.78 13.57
N VAL A 169 3.39 -10.00 13.13
CA VAL A 169 3.18 -10.29 11.70
C VAL A 169 1.67 -10.30 11.49
N VAL A 170 1.21 -9.39 10.65
CA VAL A 170 -0.20 -9.02 10.55
C VAL A 170 -0.72 -9.33 9.16
N ASN A 171 -1.82 -10.07 9.10
CA ASN A 171 -2.59 -10.23 7.87
C ASN A 171 -3.40 -8.95 7.62
N THR A 172 -3.31 -8.42 6.40
CA THR A 172 -4.01 -7.19 6.01
C THR A 172 -5.49 -7.39 5.69
N ASP A 173 -5.98 -8.62 5.53
CA ASP A 173 -7.41 -8.90 5.36
C ASP A 173 -8.16 -8.94 6.71
N THR A 174 -9.48 -9.01 6.66
CA THR A 174 -10.31 -9.24 7.86
C THR A 174 -10.01 -10.59 8.51
N CYS A 175 -10.22 -10.75 9.82
CA CYS A 175 -9.96 -12.00 10.54
C CYS A 175 -10.77 -13.20 10.02
N ASP A 176 -11.92 -12.93 9.37
CA ASP A 176 -12.77 -13.94 8.73
C ASP A 176 -12.46 -14.15 7.23
N GLY A 177 -11.47 -13.44 6.69
CA GLY A 177 -11.04 -13.53 5.29
C GLY A 177 -9.95 -14.59 5.09
N PRO A 178 -9.70 -15.03 3.84
CA PRO A 178 -8.66 -16.03 3.54
C PRO A 178 -7.23 -15.51 3.74
N GLY A 179 -7.06 -14.23 4.06
CA GLY A 179 -5.78 -13.55 4.05
C GLY A 179 -5.44 -13.01 2.65
N LYS A 180 -4.79 -11.85 2.58
CA LYS A 180 -4.40 -11.21 1.30
C LYS A 180 -2.93 -10.86 1.19
N HIS A 181 -2.34 -10.42 2.29
CA HIS A 181 -0.97 -9.93 2.31
C HIS A 181 -0.49 -9.85 3.76
N TRP A 182 0.78 -10.23 3.98
CA TRP A 182 1.44 -10.21 5.29
C TRP A 182 2.35 -8.98 5.42
N VAL A 183 2.25 -8.29 6.55
CA VAL A 183 3.08 -7.14 6.90
C VAL A 183 3.64 -7.28 8.31
N ALA A 184 4.76 -6.64 8.63
CA ALA A 184 5.37 -6.73 9.96
C ALA A 184 5.40 -5.39 10.68
N PHE A 185 4.98 -5.38 11.95
CA PHE A 185 5.13 -4.28 12.89
C PHE A 185 6.20 -4.64 13.91
N HIS A 186 7.33 -3.94 13.91
CA HIS A 186 8.40 -4.16 14.87
C HIS A 186 8.50 -3.00 15.86
N PHE A 187 8.41 -3.33 17.15
CA PHE A 187 8.52 -2.39 18.26
C PHE A 187 9.84 -2.68 18.99
N PRO A 188 10.94 -1.99 18.61
CA PRO A 188 12.25 -2.25 19.22
C PRO A 188 12.28 -1.81 20.68
N SER A 189 13.24 -2.35 21.45
CA SER A 189 13.50 -1.93 22.85
C SER A 189 13.81 -0.44 22.97
N THR A 190 14.46 0.11 21.94
CA THR A 190 14.83 1.52 21.85
C THR A 190 14.61 2.03 20.44
N GLY A 191 14.05 3.23 20.31
CA GLY A 191 13.81 3.86 19.00
C GLY A 191 12.35 3.82 18.56
N PRO A 192 12.08 4.33 17.35
CA PRO A 192 10.72 4.40 16.80
C PRO A 192 10.21 3.00 16.43
N ALA A 193 8.88 2.85 16.38
CA ALA A 193 8.26 1.66 15.80
C ALA A 193 8.57 1.58 14.29
N GLU A 194 8.61 0.37 13.76
CA GLU A 194 8.91 0.09 12.36
C GLU A 194 7.74 -0.68 11.74
N PHE A 195 7.35 -0.29 10.53
CA PHE A 195 6.38 -1.01 9.70
C PHE A 195 7.09 -1.47 8.44
N PHE A 196 7.01 -2.77 8.17
CA PHE A 196 7.63 -3.40 7.01
C PHE A 196 6.56 -4.03 6.13
N ASP A 197 6.64 -3.69 4.85
CA ASP A 197 5.86 -4.25 3.77
C ASP A 197 6.81 -4.48 2.60
N SER A 198 6.89 -5.73 2.15
CA SER A 198 7.72 -6.16 1.02
C SER A 198 7.31 -5.55 -0.32
N LEU A 199 6.06 -5.08 -0.44
CA LEU A 199 5.56 -4.31 -1.60
C LEU A 199 5.83 -2.80 -1.48
N GLY A 200 6.42 -2.35 -0.37
CA GLY A 200 6.76 -0.94 -0.15
C GLY A 200 5.55 -0.01 0.02
N ARG A 201 4.38 -0.51 0.43
CA ARG A 201 3.22 0.34 0.72
C ARG A 201 3.32 0.93 2.13
N SER A 202 2.69 2.09 2.32
CA SER A 202 2.62 2.74 3.62
C SER A 202 1.55 2.07 4.51
N PRO A 203 1.61 2.17 5.84
CA PRO A 203 0.62 1.54 6.72
C PRO A 203 -0.81 2.05 6.49
N GLU A 204 -0.98 3.29 6.03
CA GLU A 204 -2.29 3.89 5.72
C GLU A 204 -2.94 3.29 4.48
N TYR A 205 -2.16 2.65 3.60
CA TYR A 205 -2.67 2.00 2.39
C TYR A 205 -3.66 0.88 2.73
N TYR A 206 -3.38 0.13 3.80
CA TYR A 206 -4.19 -1.03 4.20
C TYR A 206 -5.29 -0.64 5.18
N HIS A 207 -4.94 0.04 6.28
CA HIS A 207 -5.91 0.37 7.31
C HIS A 207 -5.47 1.59 8.13
N ARG A 208 -6.39 2.55 8.33
CA ARG A 208 -6.15 3.71 9.23
C ARG A 208 -5.63 3.34 10.63
N ARG A 209 -5.98 2.15 11.15
CA ARG A 209 -5.55 1.67 12.47
C ARG A 209 -4.04 1.41 12.51
N PHE A 210 -3.44 0.94 11.42
CA PHE A 210 -2.01 0.59 11.38
C PHE A 210 -1.15 1.80 11.73
N ARG A 211 -1.39 2.93 11.06
CA ARG A 211 -0.76 4.21 11.40
C ARG A 211 -1.03 4.62 12.85
N ASN A 212 -2.28 4.48 13.32
CA ASN A 212 -2.65 4.91 14.66
C ASN A 212 -1.93 4.10 15.75
N VAL A 213 -1.76 2.78 15.56
CA VAL A 213 -1.01 1.92 16.49
C VAL A 213 0.45 2.36 16.54
N LEU A 214 1.08 2.63 15.39
CA LEU A 214 2.46 3.10 15.33
C LEU A 214 2.65 4.42 16.10
N ILE A 215 1.74 5.38 15.91
CA ILE A 215 1.80 6.71 16.57
C ILE A 215 1.46 6.63 18.06
N ALA A 216 0.53 5.76 18.45
CA ALA A 216 0.21 5.53 19.87
C ALA A 216 1.42 5.00 20.65
N ASN A 217 2.33 4.33 19.94
CA ASN A 217 3.52 3.68 20.48
C ASN A 217 4.82 4.49 20.28
N GLY A 218 4.71 5.75 19.85
CA GLY A 218 5.82 6.70 19.71
C GLY A 218 5.47 7.86 18.77
N PRO A 219 6.04 9.06 18.97
CA PRO A 219 5.75 10.22 18.12
C PRO A 219 6.27 10.07 16.68
N GLN A 220 7.12 9.08 16.42
CA GLN A 220 7.73 8.78 15.13
C GLN A 220 7.70 7.28 14.89
N TYR A 221 7.52 6.88 13.63
CA TYR A 221 7.68 5.52 13.14
C TYR A 221 8.44 5.52 11.81
N ARG A 222 8.95 4.36 11.41
CA ARG A 222 9.70 4.16 10.16
C ARG A 222 9.00 3.14 9.29
N PHE A 223 9.12 3.29 7.98
CA PHE A 223 8.76 2.27 7.00
C PHE A 223 9.57 2.51 5.72
N SER A 224 9.70 1.46 4.90
CA SER A 224 10.33 1.55 3.58
C SER A 224 9.27 1.71 2.48
N THR A 225 9.57 2.54 1.48
CA THR A 225 8.77 2.64 0.25
C THR A 225 9.38 1.84 -0.92
N THR A 226 10.48 1.12 -0.68
CA THR A 226 11.14 0.28 -1.68
C THR A 226 10.43 -1.06 -1.77
N GLN A 227 9.87 -1.36 -2.94
CA GLN A 227 9.35 -2.69 -3.26
C GLN A 227 10.52 -3.66 -3.46
N VAL A 228 10.46 -4.79 -2.76
CA VAL A 228 11.47 -5.86 -2.81
C VAL A 228 10.88 -7.22 -3.21
N GLN A 229 9.55 -7.36 -3.15
CA GLN A 229 8.79 -8.52 -3.61
C GLN A 229 8.08 -8.23 -4.94
N PRO A 230 8.01 -9.21 -5.86
CA PRO A 230 7.14 -9.15 -7.02
C PRO A 230 5.66 -9.06 -6.64
N GLY A 231 4.89 -8.18 -7.29
CA GLY A 231 3.45 -8.05 -7.00
C GLY A 231 2.60 -9.27 -7.40
N SER A 232 3.16 -10.20 -8.17
CA SER A 232 2.51 -11.44 -8.63
C SER A 232 2.85 -12.66 -7.78
N SER A 233 3.67 -12.50 -6.74
CA SER A 233 4.19 -13.60 -5.93
C SER A 233 3.50 -13.66 -4.58
N ASP A 234 3.26 -14.87 -4.07
CA ASP A 234 2.62 -15.12 -2.77
C ASP A 234 3.63 -15.26 -1.61
N THR A 235 4.89 -14.86 -1.83
CA THR A 235 6.02 -14.98 -0.87
C THR A 235 6.04 -13.93 0.25
N CYS A 236 5.04 -13.06 0.38
CA CYS A 236 5.03 -11.94 1.35
C CYS A 236 5.28 -12.39 2.81
N GLY A 237 4.82 -13.61 3.17
CA GLY A 237 5.11 -14.24 4.45
C GLY A 237 6.60 -14.50 4.67
N LEU A 238 7.32 -15.01 3.66
CA LEU A 238 8.76 -15.27 3.73
C LEU A 238 9.56 -13.97 3.91
N TYR A 239 9.14 -12.89 3.24
CA TYR A 239 9.76 -11.58 3.46
C TYR A 239 9.56 -11.09 4.89
N CYS A 240 8.37 -11.27 5.47
CA CYS A 240 8.14 -10.99 6.89
C CYS A 240 9.06 -11.83 7.77
N VAL A 241 9.14 -13.14 7.54
CA VAL A 241 10.04 -14.05 8.28
C VAL A 241 11.49 -13.59 8.21
N HIS A 242 11.96 -13.25 7.01
CA HIS A 242 13.32 -12.78 6.81
C HIS A 242 13.59 -11.46 7.54
N PHE A 243 12.70 -10.48 7.38
CA PHE A 243 12.76 -9.20 8.07
C PHE A 243 12.86 -9.41 9.59
N VAL A 244 11.95 -10.20 10.17
CA VAL A 244 11.92 -10.47 11.61
C VAL A 244 13.23 -11.12 12.07
N LYS A 245 13.69 -12.19 11.40
CA LYS A 245 14.93 -12.88 11.75
C LYS A 245 16.14 -11.94 11.69
N MET A 246 16.23 -11.08 10.67
CA MET A 246 17.31 -10.09 10.58
C MET A 246 17.19 -8.99 11.63
N ARG A 247 15.98 -8.54 11.96
CA ARG A 247 15.77 -7.52 13.00
C ARG A 247 16.23 -8.00 14.37
N TYR A 248 15.92 -9.25 14.73
CA TYR A 248 16.41 -9.86 15.99
C TYR A 248 17.91 -10.21 15.97
N ARG A 249 18.57 -10.16 14.80
CA ARG A 249 20.04 -10.15 14.67
C ARG A 249 20.65 -8.74 14.72
N ASN A 250 19.86 -7.72 15.08
CA ASN A 250 20.24 -6.31 15.12
C ASN A 250 20.62 -5.69 13.77
N ILE A 251 20.16 -6.26 12.65
CA ILE A 251 20.29 -5.63 11.33
C ILE A 251 19.17 -4.60 11.17
N SER A 252 19.48 -3.39 10.69
CA SER A 252 18.47 -2.34 10.53
C SER A 252 17.50 -2.65 9.37
N MET A 253 16.28 -2.12 9.40
CA MET A 253 15.34 -2.25 8.27
C MET A 253 15.94 -1.73 6.95
N GLU A 254 16.71 -0.64 7.02
CA GLU A 254 17.38 -0.06 5.86
C GLU A 254 18.40 -1.03 5.26
N ASP A 255 19.20 -1.68 6.09
CA ASP A 255 20.20 -2.66 5.64
C ASP A 255 19.56 -3.95 5.12
N ILE A 256 18.45 -4.39 5.73
CA ILE A 256 17.66 -5.52 5.24
C ILE A 256 17.13 -5.23 3.84
N VAL A 257 16.50 -4.07 3.63
CA VAL A 257 15.94 -3.69 2.33
C VAL A 257 17.05 -3.52 1.28
N LYS A 258 18.22 -2.98 1.65
CA LYS A 258 19.38 -2.83 0.75
C LYS A 258 19.99 -4.15 0.29
N ASP A 259 19.74 -5.24 1.01
CA ASP A 259 20.20 -6.58 0.64
C ASP A 259 19.38 -7.18 -0.53
N PHE A 260 18.26 -6.53 -0.90
CA PHE A 260 17.43 -6.91 -2.04
C PHE A 260 17.64 -5.97 -3.23
N SER A 261 17.47 -6.53 -4.43
CA SER A 261 17.52 -5.77 -5.68
C SER A 261 16.18 -5.07 -5.94
N PRO A 262 16.13 -3.72 -6.02
CA PRO A 262 14.89 -3.01 -6.34
C PRO A 262 14.53 -3.11 -7.83
N SER A 263 15.44 -3.60 -8.69
CA SER A 263 15.26 -3.72 -10.13
C SER A 263 15.09 -5.15 -10.63
N ASP A 264 15.38 -6.13 -9.78
CA ASP A 264 15.27 -7.56 -10.10
C ASP A 264 14.53 -8.24 -8.95
N LEU A 265 13.21 -8.16 -8.99
CA LEU A 265 12.34 -8.65 -7.92
C LEU A 265 12.24 -10.18 -7.93
N MET A 266 12.37 -10.82 -9.10
CA MET A 266 12.34 -12.28 -9.22
C MET A 266 13.53 -12.93 -8.50
N SER A 267 14.73 -12.39 -8.66
CA SER A 267 15.90 -12.93 -7.95
C SER A 267 15.84 -12.73 -6.44
N ASN A 268 15.04 -11.77 -5.95
CA ASN A 268 14.79 -11.64 -4.51
C ASN A 268 13.91 -12.78 -3.98
N ASP A 269 12.89 -13.21 -4.74
CA ASP A 269 12.07 -14.37 -4.40
C ASP A 269 12.94 -15.64 -4.39
N ASP A 270 13.70 -15.89 -5.47
CA ASP A 270 14.62 -17.03 -5.57
C ASP A 270 15.60 -17.07 -4.39
N LYS A 271 16.14 -15.90 -4.02
CA LYS A 271 17.05 -15.74 -2.89
C LYS A 271 16.39 -16.15 -1.57
N LEU A 272 15.12 -15.79 -1.34
CA LEU A 272 14.42 -16.14 -0.11
C LEU A 272 13.96 -17.59 -0.10
N LEU A 273 13.45 -18.11 -1.20
CA LEU A 273 13.08 -19.52 -1.34
C LEU A 273 14.29 -20.42 -1.04
N ALA A 274 15.42 -20.16 -1.70
CA ALA A 274 16.66 -20.92 -1.46
C ALA A 274 17.23 -20.79 -0.03
N LEU A 275 16.83 -19.78 0.74
CA LEU A 275 17.27 -19.57 2.11
C LEU A 275 16.39 -20.30 3.14
N TYR A 276 15.14 -20.61 2.78
CA TYR A 276 14.11 -21.13 3.68
C TYR A 276 13.49 -22.47 3.23
N GLU A 277 13.89 -23.03 2.09
CA GLU A 277 13.79 -24.46 1.73
C GLU A 277 14.72 -25.35 2.58
#